data_AF-A0A8J7YF30-F1
#
_entry.id   AF-A0A8J7YF30-F1
#
_cell.length_a   1.000
_cell.length_b   1.000
_cell.length_c   1.000
_cell.angle_alpha   90.00
_cell.angle_beta   90.00
_cell.angle_gamma   90.00
#
_symmetry.space_group_name_H-M   'P 1'
#
loop_
_entity.id
_entity.type
_entity.pdbx_description
1 polymer ?
#
loop_
_entity_poly.entity_id
_entity_poly.type
_entity_poly.pdbx_seq_one_letter_code
_entity_poly.pdbx_strand_id
1 'polypeptide(L)'
;LKKEEYRKITLPRAITKRDLEKVEPILKDLKNVKKPSIRLSNWLKRHYGINTHSLRYAFITYHAEMNTPAQIIAKMTGHKNLNYIIHYTQQRVADKMLLNTPEPEE
;
A
#
# COMPACT_ATOMS: atom_id res chain seq x y z
N LEU A 1 3.49 17.08 -21.82
CA LEU A 1 2.35 16.41 -21.14
C LEU A 1 2.87 15.21 -20.36
N LYS A 2 2.51 15.08 -19.08
CA LYS A 2 2.93 13.93 -18.25
C LYS A 2 2.19 12.69 -18.76
N LYS A 3 2.92 11.65 -19.18
CA LYS A 3 2.33 10.41 -19.71
C LYS A 3 1.53 9.70 -18.61
N GLU A 4 0.35 9.20 -18.94
CA GLU A 4 -0.42 8.37 -18.01
C GLU A 4 0.37 7.10 -17.67
N GLU A 5 0.54 6.82 -16.38
CA GLU A 5 1.21 5.62 -15.88
C GLU A 5 0.16 4.63 -15.38
N TYR A 6 0.10 3.46 -16.00
CA TYR A 6 -0.79 2.36 -15.61
C TYR A 6 -0.03 1.35 -14.73
N ARG A 7 -0.74 0.70 -13.80
CA ARG A 7 -0.17 -0.32 -12.91
C ARG A 7 -1.03 -1.56 -12.90
N LYS A 8 -0.37 -2.72 -12.90
CA LYS A 8 -1.05 -4.00 -12.69
C LYS A 8 -1.52 -4.06 -11.23
N ILE A 9 -2.82 -4.26 -11.03
CA ILE A 9 -3.44 -4.44 -9.72
C ILE A 9 -4.19 -5.77 -9.76
N THR A 10 -4.03 -6.56 -8.71
CA THR A 10 -4.85 -7.75 -8.48
C THR A 10 -5.84 -7.40 -7.38
N LEU A 11 -7.14 -7.56 -7.65
CA LEU A 11 -8.17 -7.36 -6.64
C LEU A 11 -8.10 -8.51 -5.62
N PRO A 12 -8.09 -8.22 -4.31
CA PRO A 12 -8.19 -9.25 -3.28
C PRO A 12 -9.47 -10.09 -3.48
N ARG A 13 -9.40 -11.37 -3.14
CA ARG A 13 -10.55 -12.30 -3.24
C ARG A 13 -11.76 -11.85 -2.42
N ALA A 14 -11.54 -11.03 -1.39
CA ALA A 14 -12.60 -10.45 -0.58
C ALA A 14 -13.49 -9.45 -1.34
N ILE A 15 -13.00 -8.87 -2.45
CA ILE A 15 -13.79 -7.96 -3.28
C ILE A 15 -14.62 -8.79 -4.25
N THR A 16 -15.94 -8.74 -4.09
CA THR A 16 -16.88 -9.49 -4.93
C THR A 16 -17.37 -8.66 -6.11
N LYS A 17 -18.00 -9.32 -7.10
CA LYS A 17 -18.64 -8.62 -8.23
C LYS A 17 -19.70 -7.61 -7.76
N ARG A 18 -20.44 -7.93 -6.70
CA ARG A 18 -21.46 -7.03 -6.11
C ARG A 18 -20.83 -5.75 -5.54
N ASP A 19 -19.62 -5.83 -5.00
CA ASP A 19 -18.90 -4.65 -4.51
C ASP A 19 -18.46 -3.76 -5.67
N LEU A 20 -18.03 -4.38 -6.79
CA LEU A 20 -17.67 -3.67 -8.02
C LEU A 20 -18.87 -2.95 -8.63
N GLU A 21 -20.04 -3.58 -8.68
CA GLU A 21 -21.28 -2.98 -9.20
C GLU A 21 -21.69 -1.73 -8.39
N LYS A 22 -21.49 -1.74 -7.06
CA LYS A 22 -21.77 -0.58 -6.20
C LYS A 22 -20.86 0.62 -6.50
N VAL A 23 -19.60 0.38 -6.85
CA VAL A 23 -18.62 1.45 -7.09
C VAL A 23 -18.50 1.86 -8.55
N GLU A 24 -19.01 1.06 -9.49
CA GLU A 24 -18.95 1.33 -10.92
C GLU A 24 -19.42 2.74 -11.32
N PRO A 25 -20.56 3.28 -10.81
CA PRO A 25 -20.98 4.63 -11.15
C PRO A 25 -19.96 5.70 -10.73
N ILE A 26 -19.34 5.52 -9.56
CA ILE A 26 -18.31 6.42 -9.04
C ILE A 26 -17.06 6.35 -9.92
N LEU A 27 -16.67 5.14 -10.34
CA LEU A 27 -15.49 4.93 -11.18
C LEU A 27 -15.65 5.55 -12.57
N LYS A 28 -16.84 5.45 -13.17
CA LYS A 28 -17.14 6.07 -14.48
C LYS A 28 -17.05 7.59 -14.42
N ASP A 29 -17.42 8.18 -13.29
CA ASP A 29 -17.37 9.63 -13.09
C ASP A 29 -16.00 10.15 -12.62
N LEU A 30 -15.05 9.27 -12.26
CA LEU A 30 -13.73 9.68 -11.75
C LEU A 30 -12.97 10.64 -12.67
N LYS A 31 -13.21 10.58 -13.99
CA LYS A 31 -12.58 11.50 -14.97
C LYS A 31 -13.07 12.94 -14.83
N ASN A 32 -14.30 13.14 -14.36
CA ASN A 32 -14.92 14.45 -14.18
C ASN A 32 -14.73 14.98 -12.75
N VAL A 33 -14.42 14.08 -11.81
CA VAL A 33 -14.18 14.43 -10.41
C VAL A 33 -12.89 15.23 -10.26
N LYS A 34 -12.99 16.46 -9.76
CA LYS A 34 -11.82 17.24 -9.34
C LYS A 34 -11.11 16.56 -8.18
N LYS A 35 -9.80 16.30 -8.32
CA LYS A 35 -8.89 15.80 -7.26
C LYS A 35 -9.41 14.52 -6.55
N PRO A 36 -9.64 13.42 -7.28
CA PRO A 36 -10.25 12.21 -6.72
C PRO A 36 -9.44 11.58 -5.58
N SER A 37 -8.10 11.66 -5.64
CA SER A 37 -7.21 11.15 -4.59
C SER A 37 -7.41 11.85 -3.24
N ILE A 38 -7.63 13.17 -3.25
CA ILE A 38 -7.88 13.96 -2.04
C ILE A 38 -9.26 13.63 -1.46
N ARG A 39 -10.27 13.47 -2.33
CA ARG A 39 -11.62 13.06 -1.88
C ARG A 39 -11.57 11.70 -1.19
N LEU A 40 -10.89 10.72 -1.78
CA LEU A 40 -10.71 9.40 -1.18
C LEU A 40 -9.96 9.47 0.16
N SER A 41 -8.87 10.24 0.20
CA SER A 41 -8.09 10.43 1.43
C SER A 41 -8.91 11.05 2.56
N ASN A 42 -9.68 12.11 2.27
CA ASN A 42 -10.58 12.74 3.24
C ASN A 42 -11.71 11.80 3.67
N TRP A 43 -12.28 11.04 2.74
CA TRP A 43 -13.35 10.10 3.06
C TRP A 43 -12.85 9.00 4.00
N LEU A 44 -11.70 8.37 3.71
CA LEU A 44 -11.09 7.36 4.56
C LEU A 44 -10.72 7.91 5.94
N LYS A 45 -10.16 9.12 6.01
CA LYS A 45 -9.83 9.76 7.28
C LYS A 45 -11.07 10.03 8.13
N ARG A 46 -12.17 10.46 7.53
CA ARG A 46 -13.42 10.79 8.25
C ARG A 46 -14.18 9.55 8.73
N HIS A 47 -14.22 8.48 7.92
CA HIS A 47 -15.04 7.30 8.23
C HIS A 47 -14.28 6.23 9.01
N TYR A 48 -12.97 6.13 8.81
CA TYR A 48 -12.14 5.07 9.41
C TYR A 48 -10.94 5.60 10.21
N GLY A 49 -10.66 6.91 10.20
CA GLY A 49 -9.46 7.46 10.83
C GLY A 49 -8.16 7.10 10.10
N ILE A 50 -8.25 6.57 8.87
CA ILE A 50 -7.10 6.02 8.13
C ILE A 50 -6.56 7.02 7.11
N ASN A 51 -5.23 7.13 7.01
CA ASN A 51 -4.54 7.84 5.94
C ASN A 51 -4.31 6.90 4.74
N THR A 52 -4.54 7.37 3.52
CA THR A 52 -4.22 6.59 2.30
C THR A 52 -2.75 6.18 2.22
N HIS A 53 -1.84 6.99 2.77
CA HIS A 53 -0.41 6.65 2.83
C HIS A 53 -0.14 5.50 3.79
N SER A 54 -0.85 5.41 4.93
CA SER A 54 -0.63 4.31 5.87
C SER A 54 -1.00 2.95 5.27
N LEU A 55 -2.02 2.90 4.40
CA LEU A 55 -2.34 1.68 3.64
C LEU A 55 -1.18 1.21 2.75
N ARG A 56 -0.48 2.15 2.10
CA ARG A 56 0.73 1.83 1.30
C ARG A 56 1.82 1.24 2.18
N TYR A 57 2.05 1.79 3.36
CA TYR A 57 3.08 1.31 4.28
C TYR A 57 2.71 0.00 4.97
N ALA A 58 1.43 -0.23 5.25
CA ALA A 58 0.95 -1.54 5.71
C ALA A 58 1.26 -2.63 4.67
N PHE A 59 1.01 -2.35 3.39
CA PHE A 59 1.37 -3.26 2.29
C PHE A 59 2.88 -3.49 2.18
N ILE A 60 3.69 -2.44 2.25
CA ILE A 60 5.17 -2.55 2.24
C ILE A 60 5.66 -3.38 3.42
N THR A 61 5.14 -3.11 4.61
CA THR A 61 5.50 -3.80 5.86
C THR A 61 5.18 -5.28 5.79
N TYR A 62 3.97 -5.63 5.36
CA TYR A 62 3.56 -7.02 5.18
C TYR A 62 4.55 -7.79 4.28
N HIS A 63 4.95 -7.20 3.15
CA HIS A 63 5.95 -7.82 2.27
C HIS A 63 7.37 -7.85 2.85
N ALA A 64 7.77 -6.81 3.60
CA ALA A 64 9.05 -6.78 4.28
C ALA A 64 9.16 -7.91 5.32
N GLU A 65 8.10 -8.11 6.11
CA GLU A 65 8.03 -9.15 7.15
C GLU A 65 7.98 -10.58 6.58
N MET A 66 7.60 -10.72 5.30
CA MET A 66 7.72 -11.94 4.50
C MET A 66 9.10 -12.08 3.80
N ASN A 67 10.07 -11.23 4.13
CA ASN A 67 11.40 -11.19 3.48
C ASN A 67 11.35 -10.99 1.96
N THR A 68 10.32 -10.30 1.45
CA THR A 68 10.25 -9.95 0.02
C THR A 68 11.36 -8.94 -0.30
N PRO A 69 12.15 -9.13 -1.37
CA PRO A 69 13.23 -8.20 -1.68
C PRO A 69 12.74 -6.78 -1.98
N ALA A 70 13.45 -5.77 -1.46
CA ALA A 70 13.10 -4.36 -1.57
C ALA A 70 12.85 -3.89 -3.01
N GLN A 71 13.63 -4.38 -3.98
CA GLN A 71 13.46 -4.08 -5.41
C GLN A 71 12.11 -4.56 -5.96
N ILE A 72 11.61 -5.69 -5.48
CA ILE A 72 10.32 -6.24 -5.88
C ILE A 72 9.19 -5.39 -5.29
N ILE A 73 9.28 -5.07 -4.00
CA ILE A 73 8.32 -4.17 -3.32
C ILE A 73 8.28 -2.81 -4.01
N ALA A 74 9.43 -2.24 -4.39
CA ALA A 74 9.50 -0.98 -5.11
C ALA A 74 8.81 -1.05 -6.48
N LYS A 75 8.96 -2.14 -7.23
CA LYS A 75 8.25 -2.35 -8.50
C LYS A 75 6.75 -2.53 -8.32
N MET A 76 6.31 -3.30 -7.31
CA MET A 76 4.88 -3.45 -6.96
C MET A 76 4.23 -2.11 -6.62
N THR A 77 4.93 -1.27 -5.85
CA THR A 77 4.41 0.00 -5.34
C THR A 77 4.72 1.20 -6.26
N GLY A 78 5.45 1.00 -7.35
CA GLY A 78 5.85 2.02 -8.32
C GLY A 78 6.75 3.12 -7.74
N HIS A 79 7.67 2.77 -6.84
CA HIS A 79 8.72 3.69 -6.41
C HIS A 79 9.83 3.74 -7.46
N LYS A 80 10.27 4.96 -7.79
CA LYS A 80 11.43 5.19 -8.68
C LYS A 80 12.75 5.14 -7.92
N ASN A 81 12.74 5.62 -6.68
CA ASN A 81 13.90 5.58 -5.78
C ASN A 81 13.74 4.40 -4.80
N LEU A 82 14.76 3.54 -4.76
CA LEU A 82 14.79 2.33 -3.95
C LEU A 82 15.24 2.59 -2.50
N ASN A 83 16.00 3.65 -2.25
CA ASN A 83 16.65 3.89 -0.95
C ASN A 83 15.62 3.96 0.19
N TYR A 84 14.51 4.67 -0.02
CA TYR A 84 13.44 4.76 0.99
C TYR A 84 12.79 3.41 1.30
N ILE A 85 12.61 2.55 0.29
CA ILE A 85 12.09 1.20 0.51
C ILE A 85 13.11 0.36 1.26
N ILE A 86 14.39 0.40 0.85
CA ILE A 86 15.47 -0.35 1.53
C ILE A 86 15.52 0.02 3.01
N HIS A 87 15.73 1.30 3.33
CA HIS A 87 15.85 1.76 4.72
C HIS A 87 14.64 1.35 5.55
N TYR A 88 13.43 1.55 5.01
CA TYR A 88 12.21 1.21 5.72
C TYR A 88 12.08 -0.30 5.95
N THR A 89 12.31 -1.12 4.92
CA THR A 89 12.20 -2.59 5.03
C THR A 89 13.26 -3.17 5.95
N GLN A 90 14.50 -2.67 5.90
CA GLN A 90 15.60 -3.09 6.78
C GLN A 90 15.26 -2.81 8.24
N GLN A 91 14.77 -1.61 8.57
CA GLN A 91 14.38 -1.28 9.94
C GLN A 91 13.29 -2.23 10.44
N ARG A 92 12.23 -2.46 9.65
CA ARG A 92 11.11 -3.33 10.06
C ARG A 92 11.55 -4.77 10.28
N VAL A 93 12.44 -5.30 9.44
CA VAL A 93 12.98 -6.64 9.60
C VAL A 93 13.88 -6.71 10.84
N ALA A 94 14.74 -5.71 11.06
CA ALA A 94 15.60 -5.63 12.25
C ALA A 94 14.77 -5.59 13.54
N ASP A 95 13.73 -4.74 13.61
CA ASP A 95 12.83 -4.66 14.77
C ASP A 95 12.17 -6.01 15.06
N LYS A 96 11.70 -6.70 14.00
CA LYS A 96 11.11 -8.03 14.13
C LYS A 96 12.12 -9.06 14.63
N MET A 97 13.38 -9.01 14.18
CA MET A 97 14.42 -9.92 14.64
C MET A 97 14.76 -9.68 16.12
N LEU A 98 14.88 -8.42 16.55
CA LEU A 98 15.10 -8.07 17.95
C LEU A 98 13.97 -8.59 18.84
N LEU A 99 12.71 -8.40 18.43
CA LEU A 99 11.54 -8.88 19.17
C LEU A 99 11.44 -10.41 19.27
N ASN A 100 12.03 -11.15 18.32
CA ASN A 100 12.04 -12.61 18.29
C ASN A 100 13.38 -13.20 18.73
N THR A 101 14.28 -12.40 19.27
CA THR A 101 15.55 -12.90 19.81
C THR A 101 15.23 -13.64 21.11
N PRO A 102 15.56 -14.95 21.22
CA PRO A 102 15.33 -15.69 22.45
C PRO A 102 16.16 -15.11 23.60
N GLU A 103 15.60 -15.14 24.82
CA GLU A 103 16.33 -14.77 26.03
C GLU A 103 17.55 -15.69 26.20
N PRO A 104 18.67 -15.20 26.77
CA PRO A 104 19.81 -16.05 27.06
C PRO A 104 19.39 -17.21 27.97
N GLU A 105 19.80 -18.43 27.62
CA GLU A 105 19.62 -19.60 28.49
C GLU A 105 20.48 -19.41 29.76
N GLU A 106 19.88 -19.64 30.94
CA GLU A 106 20.51 -19.50 32.27
C GLU A 106 21.70 -20.45 32.50
#